data_AF-M5TD08-F1
#
_entry.id   AF-M5TD08-F1
#
_cell.length_a   1.000
_cell.length_b   1.000
_cell.length_c   1.000
_cell.angle_alpha   90.00
_cell.angle_beta   90.00
_cell.angle_gamma   90.00
#
_symmetry.space_group_name_H-M   'P 1'
#
loop_
_entity.id
_entity.type
_entity.pdbx_description
1 polymer ?
#
loop_
_entity_poly.entity_id
_entity_poly.type
_entity_poly.pdbx_seq_one_letter_code
_entity_poly.pdbx_strand_id
1 'polypeptide(L)'
;MSLSKNVAFSNYLPFHLMSCFMNQQPDFKSTTAVSPLRQWGRDFASFVSLLLPAILTCFTCTGKASANESAEIRIDCDQSTVSLSPHLYGLFFEDINYAADGGLYAELVQNRSFEYFSLEETHRGTIFHPLHAWNSVSRLGGRAKMSVIITNPLNDNNRHYLQLHIDQSDIVGVRNSGFDGIHLDEGARYNVSVYARLNDWTGDSKLTIQFETGNDFDCGRVVLDGADGTWKKLEGGWT
;
A
#
# COMPACT_ATOMS: atom_id res chain seq x y z
N MET A 1 4.66 -2.87 15.60
CA MET A 1 4.35 -3.64 16.84
C MET A 1 5.04 -5.00 16.77
N SER A 2 5.83 -5.40 17.77
CA SER A 2 6.51 -6.71 17.87
C SER A 2 6.15 -7.46 19.17
N LEU A 3 6.00 -8.78 19.08
CA LEU A 3 5.94 -9.72 20.23
C LEU A 3 7.32 -10.39 20.44
N SER A 4 7.70 -10.80 21.67
CA SER A 4 8.93 -11.61 21.90
C SER A 4 9.05 -12.38 23.24
N LYS A 5 9.87 -13.47 23.28
CA LYS A 5 10.32 -14.26 24.47
C LYS A 5 11.76 -14.83 24.33
N ASN A 6 12.56 -14.91 25.40
CA ASN A 6 14.04 -15.19 25.41
C ASN A 6 14.47 -16.69 25.62
N VAL A 7 15.79 -17.00 25.61
CA VAL A 7 16.56 -18.26 25.92
C VAL A 7 16.94 -19.26 24.78
N ALA A 8 18.18 -19.18 24.30
CA ALA A 8 18.84 -20.00 23.24
C ALA A 8 19.05 -21.52 23.58
N PHE A 9 19.61 -22.44 22.76
CA PHE A 9 20.59 -22.37 21.65
C PHE A 9 20.51 -23.58 20.67
N SER A 10 21.25 -23.51 19.52
CA SER A 10 21.65 -24.64 18.63
C SER A 10 20.54 -25.33 17.79
N ASN A 11 20.76 -26.05 16.66
CA ASN A 11 21.85 -26.22 15.66
C ASN A 11 21.19 -26.84 14.37
N TYR A 12 21.79 -27.28 13.23
CA TYR A 12 23.17 -27.36 12.71
C TYR A 12 23.18 -27.24 11.14
N LEU A 13 24.03 -28.00 10.40
CA LEU A 13 24.31 -27.91 8.95
C LEU A 13 24.63 -29.32 8.33
N PRO A 14 24.90 -29.54 7.00
CA PRO A 14 24.97 -28.62 5.82
C PRO A 14 24.36 -29.14 4.45
N PHE A 15 24.57 -28.36 3.35
CA PHE A 15 24.64 -28.73 1.90
C PHE A 15 23.35 -29.02 1.06
N HIS A 16 23.22 -28.68 -0.26
CA HIS A 16 23.83 -27.62 -1.12
C HIS A 16 23.22 -27.54 -2.57
N LEU A 17 23.22 -26.33 -3.19
CA LEU A 17 23.18 -26.02 -4.66
C LEU A 17 21.95 -26.53 -5.47
N MET A 18 21.56 -26.04 -6.67
CA MET A 18 21.99 -24.98 -7.61
C MET A 18 20.71 -24.54 -8.41
N SER A 19 20.64 -23.54 -9.31
CA SER A 19 21.59 -22.66 -10.01
C SER A 19 20.90 -21.33 -10.45
N CYS A 20 21.58 -20.48 -11.21
CA CYS A 20 21.03 -19.27 -11.86
C CYS A 20 20.72 -19.49 -13.36
N PHE A 21 19.85 -18.64 -13.94
CA PHE A 21 19.96 -18.14 -15.32
C PHE A 21 19.33 -16.74 -15.44
N MET A 22 19.72 -15.96 -16.45
CA MET A 22 19.49 -14.51 -16.52
C MET A 22 19.50 -14.01 -17.97
N ASN A 23 18.47 -13.26 -18.42
CA ASN A 23 18.67 -12.11 -19.32
C ASN A 23 17.45 -11.15 -19.38
N GLN A 24 17.59 -10.04 -20.11
CA GLN A 24 16.75 -8.84 -20.09
C GLN A 24 15.78 -8.66 -21.29
N GLN A 25 14.59 -8.12 -20.96
CA GLN A 25 13.93 -6.97 -21.65
C GLN A 25 13.46 -7.21 -23.12
N PRO A 26 12.82 -6.24 -23.84
CA PRO A 26 11.39 -6.39 -24.15
C PRO A 26 11.03 -6.23 -25.65
N ASP A 27 9.78 -6.48 -26.03
CA ASP A 27 9.28 -6.16 -27.38
C ASP A 27 7.85 -5.57 -27.30
N PHE A 28 7.76 -4.23 -27.25
CA PHE A 28 6.48 -3.48 -27.23
C PHE A 28 6.38 -2.63 -28.50
N LYS A 29 5.56 -3.07 -29.46
CA LYS A 29 5.48 -2.46 -30.79
C LYS A 29 4.62 -1.20 -30.77
N SER A 30 5.25 -0.05 -31.01
CA SER A 30 4.58 1.25 -31.11
C SER A 30 3.94 1.45 -32.49
N THR A 31 2.61 1.53 -32.53
CA THR A 31 1.87 1.81 -33.77
C THR A 31 1.85 3.31 -34.07
N THR A 32 2.86 3.83 -34.77
CA THR A 32 2.83 5.19 -35.34
C THR A 32 2.13 5.20 -36.70
N ALA A 33 0.97 5.86 -36.80
CA ALA A 33 0.33 6.11 -38.08
C ALA A 33 1.10 7.18 -38.87
N VAL A 34 1.37 6.93 -40.15
CA VAL A 34 2.01 7.89 -41.07
C VAL A 34 1.16 8.02 -42.33
N SER A 35 0.76 9.24 -42.67
CA SER A 35 -0.07 9.53 -43.84
C SER A 35 0.77 9.56 -45.14
N PRO A 36 0.32 8.91 -46.23
CA PRO A 36 1.09 8.86 -47.47
C PRO A 36 0.82 10.09 -48.35
N LEU A 37 1.81 10.99 -48.48
CA LEU A 37 1.79 12.05 -49.50
C LEU A 37 3.17 12.25 -50.14
N ARG A 38 3.12 12.58 -51.44
CA ARG A 38 4.23 13.02 -52.32
C ARG A 38 5.32 11.98 -52.67
N GLN A 39 4.95 11.15 -53.64
CA GLN A 39 5.78 10.94 -54.84
C GLN A 39 6.08 12.28 -55.56
N TRP A 40 6.75 12.26 -56.72
CA TRP A 40 7.17 13.41 -57.54
C TRP A 40 8.39 14.17 -57.00
N GLY A 41 9.57 13.58 -57.17
CA GLY A 41 10.81 14.35 -57.34
C GLY A 41 11.16 14.46 -58.82
N ARG A 42 12.00 15.46 -59.18
CA ARG A 42 12.65 15.63 -60.52
C ARG A 42 11.68 15.64 -61.72
N ASP A 43 11.35 16.77 -62.34
CA ASP A 43 12.24 17.74 -62.98
C ASP A 43 11.46 19.04 -63.26
N PHE A 44 12.10 20.23 -63.22
CA PHE A 44 11.77 21.42 -64.04
C PHE A 44 12.79 22.56 -63.83
N ALA A 45 14.08 22.28 -64.05
CA ALA A 45 15.14 23.29 -64.00
C ALA A 45 15.18 24.17 -65.27
N SER A 46 14.04 24.78 -65.63
CA SER A 46 13.88 25.72 -66.75
C SER A 46 12.57 26.50 -66.61
N PHE A 47 12.61 27.67 -65.95
CA PHE A 47 11.75 28.85 -66.20
C PHE A 47 12.25 30.04 -65.36
N VAL A 48 13.49 30.45 -65.62
CA VAL A 48 14.01 31.76 -65.22
C VAL A 48 13.72 32.74 -66.36
N SER A 49 13.49 34.02 -66.00
CA SER A 49 13.04 35.13 -66.87
C SER A 49 11.52 35.28 -67.01
N LEU A 50 11.09 36.54 -67.15
CA LEU A 50 9.72 37.02 -67.34
C LEU A 50 8.70 36.67 -66.23
N LEU A 51 8.64 37.51 -65.17
CA LEU A 51 7.37 38.03 -64.58
C LEU A 51 7.52 39.05 -63.42
N LEU A 52 8.73 39.49 -63.06
CA LEU A 52 8.89 40.82 -62.45
C LEU A 52 8.53 41.84 -63.56
N PRO A 53 7.34 42.47 -63.53
CA PRO A 53 6.92 43.32 -62.42
C PRO A 53 5.44 43.17 -61.99
N ALA A 54 4.77 42.05 -62.28
CA ALA A 54 3.31 41.93 -62.11
C ALA A 54 2.84 41.68 -60.65
N ILE A 55 3.76 41.49 -59.70
CA ILE A 55 3.46 41.14 -58.30
C ILE A 55 3.85 42.31 -57.38
N LEU A 56 3.21 43.46 -57.55
CA LEU A 56 3.36 44.62 -56.64
C LEU A 56 2.04 45.36 -56.34
N THR A 57 0.98 45.11 -57.11
CA THR A 57 -0.30 45.86 -57.03
C THR A 57 -1.45 45.06 -56.38
N CYS A 58 -1.17 43.92 -55.72
CA CYS A 58 -2.17 43.07 -55.07
C CYS A 58 -1.73 42.58 -53.68
N PHE A 59 -1.11 43.46 -52.89
CA PHE A 59 -0.60 43.14 -51.54
C PHE A 59 -1.10 44.08 -50.42
N THR A 60 -2.10 44.92 -50.72
CA THR A 60 -2.68 45.90 -49.78
C THR A 60 -3.94 45.43 -49.06
N CYS A 61 -4.46 44.24 -49.38
CA CYS A 61 -5.71 43.70 -48.82
C CYS A 61 -5.53 42.41 -47.98
N THR A 62 -4.33 42.12 -47.46
CA THR A 62 -4.14 41.15 -46.37
C THR A 62 -4.21 41.82 -45.00
N GLY A 63 -5.25 42.63 -44.80
CA GLY A 63 -5.66 43.03 -43.46
C GLY A 63 -6.08 41.78 -42.70
N LYS A 64 -5.24 41.30 -41.77
CA LYS A 64 -5.65 40.24 -40.83
C LYS A 64 -6.79 40.81 -39.99
N ALA A 65 -8.02 40.43 -40.32
CA ALA A 65 -9.16 40.55 -39.42
C ALA A 65 -8.91 39.63 -38.22
N SER A 66 -8.14 40.14 -37.26
CA SER A 66 -7.98 39.52 -35.95
C SER A 66 -9.32 39.64 -35.25
N ALA A 67 -10.13 38.58 -35.38
CA ALA A 67 -11.35 38.41 -34.60
C ALA A 67 -10.95 38.28 -33.12
N ASN A 68 -10.83 39.43 -32.47
CA ASN A 68 -10.60 39.51 -31.04
C ASN A 68 -11.94 39.22 -30.37
N GLU A 69 -12.30 37.94 -30.27
CA GLU A 69 -13.56 37.46 -29.67
C GLU A 69 -13.58 37.73 -28.16
N SER A 70 -13.85 39.00 -27.85
CA SER A 70 -14.04 39.54 -26.51
C SER A 70 -15.37 39.07 -25.94
N ALA A 71 -15.39 37.86 -25.38
CA ALA A 71 -16.51 37.39 -24.58
C ALA A 71 -16.64 38.23 -23.29
N GLU A 72 -17.84 38.74 -23.02
CA GLU A 72 -18.15 39.51 -21.82
C GLU A 72 -19.06 38.68 -20.90
N ILE A 73 -18.65 38.48 -19.65
CA ILE A 73 -19.47 37.83 -18.62
C ILE A 73 -20.04 38.93 -17.72
N ARG A 74 -21.36 39.11 -17.74
CA ARG A 74 -22.10 39.94 -16.77
C ARG A 74 -22.70 39.06 -15.69
N ILE A 75 -22.72 39.56 -14.45
CA ILE A 75 -23.21 38.85 -13.27
C ILE A 75 -24.09 39.81 -12.48
N ASP A 76 -25.37 39.50 -12.36
CA ASP A 76 -26.36 40.33 -11.68
C ASP A 76 -26.40 39.98 -10.19
N CYS A 77 -25.57 40.66 -9.39
CA CYS A 77 -25.33 40.34 -7.98
C CYS A 77 -26.50 40.64 -7.03
N ASP A 78 -27.57 41.30 -7.50
CA ASP A 78 -28.74 41.69 -6.72
C ASP A 78 -29.97 40.79 -6.95
N GLN A 79 -29.92 39.85 -7.90
CA GLN A 79 -31.05 38.97 -8.26
C GLN A 79 -30.79 37.49 -7.92
N SER A 80 -31.03 37.13 -6.67
CA SER A 80 -31.05 35.72 -6.24
C SER A 80 -32.30 35.01 -6.77
N THR A 81 -32.15 34.24 -7.85
CA THR A 81 -33.24 33.58 -8.58
C THR A 81 -33.54 32.15 -8.12
N VAL A 82 -32.59 31.47 -7.46
CA VAL A 82 -32.72 30.08 -7.01
C VAL A 82 -32.10 29.91 -5.63
N SER A 83 -32.83 29.29 -4.70
CA SER A 83 -32.28 28.89 -3.40
C SER A 83 -31.32 27.71 -3.58
N LEU A 84 -30.07 27.86 -3.14
CA LEU A 84 -29.13 26.73 -3.08
C LEU A 84 -29.59 25.72 -2.03
N SER A 85 -29.37 24.43 -2.31
CA SER A 85 -29.63 23.36 -1.33
C SER A 85 -28.58 23.39 -0.22
N PRO A 86 -28.95 23.22 1.06
CA PRO A 86 -27.98 23.02 2.14
C PRO A 86 -27.19 21.69 2.00
N HIS A 87 -27.63 20.80 1.11
CA HIS A 87 -26.95 19.56 0.76
C HIS A 87 -26.19 19.63 -0.59
N LEU A 88 -25.94 20.83 -1.12
CA LEU A 88 -25.17 21.02 -2.36
C LEU A 88 -23.71 20.54 -2.23
N TYR A 89 -23.17 20.58 -1.01
CA TYR A 89 -21.84 20.09 -0.68
C TYR A 89 -21.94 18.99 0.38
N GLY A 90 -21.14 17.93 0.21
CA GLY A 90 -21.11 16.77 1.09
C GLY A 90 -19.92 15.88 0.77
N LEU A 91 -19.79 14.77 1.50
CA LEU A 91 -18.72 13.80 1.32
C LEU A 91 -19.28 12.52 0.68
N PHE A 92 -18.61 12.02 -0.35
CA PHE A 92 -18.69 10.62 -0.76
C PHE A 92 -17.59 9.84 -0.01
N PHE A 93 -17.90 8.62 0.42
CA PHE A 93 -16.95 7.78 1.14
C PHE A 93 -17.12 6.31 0.75
N GLU A 94 -16.01 5.71 0.34
CA GLU A 94 -15.81 4.28 0.14
C GLU A 94 -14.41 3.94 0.68
N ASP A 95 -14.15 2.68 1.04
CA ASP A 95 -12.78 2.28 1.39
C ASP A 95 -11.96 1.99 0.12
N ILE A 96 -11.43 3.07 -0.45
CA ILE A 96 -10.48 3.04 -1.57
C ILE A 96 -9.16 3.66 -1.13
N ASN A 97 -8.04 3.05 -1.49
CA ASN A 97 -6.69 3.51 -1.15
C ASN A 97 -6.46 3.74 0.36
N TYR A 98 -6.98 2.85 1.22
CA TYR A 98 -6.90 2.93 2.68
C TYR A 98 -7.64 4.14 3.30
N ALA A 99 -8.74 4.59 2.67
CA ALA A 99 -9.55 5.69 3.19
C ALA A 99 -10.32 5.33 4.47
N ALA A 100 -10.69 4.06 4.67
CA ALA A 100 -11.25 3.57 5.94
C ALA A 100 -10.17 2.83 6.75
N ASP A 101 -9.85 1.58 6.41
CA ASP A 101 -8.82 0.80 7.11
C ASP A 101 -7.43 1.37 6.79
N GLY A 102 -6.80 2.00 7.79
CA GLY A 102 -5.54 2.74 7.65
C GLY A 102 -5.69 4.25 7.45
N GLY A 103 -6.92 4.75 7.37
CA GLY A 103 -7.25 6.16 7.19
C GLY A 103 -8.19 6.67 8.29
N LEU A 104 -9.49 6.72 7.99
CA LEU A 104 -10.51 7.22 8.93
C LEU A 104 -10.73 6.28 10.13
N TYR A 105 -10.43 4.98 10.00
CA TYR A 105 -10.52 4.02 11.10
C TYR A 105 -9.17 3.91 11.82
N ALA A 106 -9.15 4.32 13.10
CA ALA A 106 -7.96 4.43 13.94
C ALA A 106 -7.38 3.08 14.45
N GLU A 107 -7.47 2.02 13.66
CA GLU A 107 -6.72 0.77 13.88
C GLU A 107 -5.32 0.91 13.27
N LEU A 108 -4.29 0.59 14.05
CA LEU A 108 -2.89 0.71 13.65
C LEU A 108 -2.32 -0.62 13.13
N VAL A 109 -3.01 -1.73 13.37
CA VAL A 109 -2.61 -3.09 12.96
C VAL A 109 -3.33 -3.50 11.67
N GLN A 110 -2.64 -3.40 10.53
CA GLN A 110 -3.16 -3.88 9.25
C GLN A 110 -3.33 -5.41 9.29
N ASN A 111 -4.40 -5.94 8.69
CA ASN A 111 -4.70 -7.38 8.64
C ASN A 111 -4.71 -8.03 10.04
N ARG A 112 -5.31 -7.35 11.05
CA ARG A 112 -5.33 -7.79 12.47
C ARG A 112 -5.95 -9.16 12.74
N SER A 113 -6.74 -9.70 11.81
CA SER A 113 -7.46 -10.97 11.94
C SER A 113 -7.06 -12.02 10.90
N PHE A 114 -6.02 -11.77 10.08
CA PHE A 114 -5.49 -12.74 9.10
C PHE A 114 -6.48 -13.18 8.01
N GLU A 115 -7.55 -12.41 7.79
CA GLU A 115 -8.62 -12.70 6.82
C GLU A 115 -8.29 -12.15 5.40
N TYR A 116 -7.15 -11.48 5.20
CA TYR A 116 -6.65 -11.13 3.86
C TYR A 116 -6.35 -12.41 3.06
N PHE A 117 -6.73 -12.46 1.78
CA PHE A 117 -6.58 -13.65 0.93
C PHE A 117 -5.84 -13.33 -0.37
N SER A 118 -5.26 -14.36 -0.99
CA SER A 118 -4.52 -14.23 -2.24
C SER A 118 -5.46 -14.22 -3.45
N LEU A 119 -5.35 -13.16 -4.24
CA LEU A 119 -6.02 -13.03 -5.54
C LEU A 119 -5.15 -13.67 -6.62
N GLU A 120 -5.31 -14.99 -6.79
CA GLU A 120 -4.64 -15.77 -7.85
C GLU A 120 -4.81 -15.12 -9.24
N GLU A 121 -3.85 -15.35 -10.12
CA GLU A 121 -3.74 -14.76 -11.47
C GLU A 121 -3.62 -13.21 -11.55
N THR A 122 -3.72 -12.48 -10.43
CA THR A 122 -3.54 -11.02 -10.41
C THR A 122 -2.10 -10.60 -10.04
N HIS A 123 -1.69 -9.41 -10.50
CA HIS A 123 -0.46 -8.73 -10.06
C HIS A 123 -0.40 -8.44 -8.55
N ARG A 124 -1.50 -8.65 -7.81
CA ARG A 124 -1.65 -8.46 -6.36
C ARG A 124 -1.69 -9.78 -5.59
N GLY A 125 -1.73 -10.93 -6.25
CA GLY A 125 -1.84 -12.26 -5.61
C GLY A 125 -0.65 -12.64 -4.73
N THR A 126 0.53 -12.09 -5.01
CA THR A 126 1.73 -12.21 -4.17
C THR A 126 1.84 -11.13 -3.10
N ILE A 127 1.05 -10.06 -3.19
CA ILE A 127 1.05 -8.93 -2.25
C ILE A 127 0.09 -9.23 -1.10
N PHE A 128 -1.16 -9.58 -1.41
CA PHE A 128 -2.17 -9.90 -0.41
C PHE A 128 -2.23 -11.41 -0.16
N HIS A 129 -2.17 -11.79 1.12
CA HIS A 129 -2.21 -13.16 1.62
C HIS A 129 -2.50 -13.11 3.15
N PRO A 130 -2.85 -14.22 3.82
CA PRO A 130 -3.22 -14.21 5.24
C PRO A 130 -2.17 -13.65 6.21
N LEU A 131 -0.90 -13.65 5.82
CA LEU A 131 0.23 -13.08 6.57
C LEU A 131 0.69 -11.71 6.04
N HIS A 132 -0.05 -11.05 5.16
CA HIS A 132 0.25 -9.68 4.73
C HIS A 132 0.33 -8.74 5.96
N ALA A 133 1.25 -7.77 5.90
CA ALA A 133 1.69 -6.91 7.01
C ALA A 133 2.37 -7.63 8.21
N TRP A 134 2.33 -8.97 8.30
CA TRP A 134 2.91 -9.75 9.40
C TRP A 134 4.22 -10.46 9.02
N ASN A 135 5.26 -10.23 9.82
CA ASN A 135 6.58 -10.84 9.66
C ASN A 135 6.97 -11.60 10.93
N SER A 136 7.75 -12.68 10.81
CA SER A 136 8.32 -13.34 11.99
C SER A 136 9.45 -12.51 12.58
N VAL A 137 9.63 -12.60 13.90
CA VAL A 137 10.75 -12.00 14.64
C VAL A 137 11.54 -13.11 15.30
N SER A 138 12.87 -13.03 15.18
CA SER A 138 13.82 -13.97 15.76
C SER A 138 15.13 -13.21 16.03
N ARG A 139 15.53 -13.06 17.30
CA ARG A 139 16.79 -12.43 17.73
C ARG A 139 17.52 -13.35 18.73
N LEU A 140 18.80 -13.08 18.99
CA LEU A 140 19.67 -13.85 19.91
C LEU A 140 19.73 -15.37 19.65
N GLY A 141 19.36 -15.83 18.45
CA GLY A 141 19.41 -17.23 18.04
C GLY A 141 18.08 -17.99 18.17
N GLY A 142 17.01 -17.34 18.64
CA GLY A 142 15.67 -17.92 18.69
C GLY A 142 15.11 -18.31 17.33
N ARG A 143 14.20 -19.27 17.30
CA ARG A 143 13.53 -19.74 16.07
C ARG A 143 12.08 -20.11 16.32
N ALA A 144 11.19 -19.56 15.49
CA ALA A 144 9.79 -19.95 15.46
C ALA A 144 9.24 -19.94 14.03
N LYS A 145 8.29 -20.83 13.75
CA LYS A 145 7.50 -20.89 12.51
C LYS A 145 6.20 -20.13 12.70
N MET A 146 5.84 -19.35 11.70
CA MET A 146 4.64 -18.52 11.66
C MET A 146 3.70 -19.05 10.58
N SER A 147 2.49 -19.47 10.96
CA SER A 147 1.49 -20.05 10.06
C SER A 147 0.11 -19.47 10.37
N VAL A 148 -0.78 -19.38 9.38
CA VAL A 148 -2.21 -19.13 9.63
C VAL A 148 -2.95 -20.46 9.65
N ILE A 149 -3.82 -20.64 10.64
CA ILE A 149 -4.55 -21.86 10.96
C ILE A 149 -6.05 -21.55 11.06
N ILE A 150 -6.89 -22.53 10.73
CA ILE A 150 -8.37 -22.43 10.76
C ILE A 150 -9.06 -23.48 11.65
N THR A 151 -8.30 -24.36 12.30
CA THR A 151 -8.83 -25.43 13.14
C THR A 151 -8.99 -24.97 14.60
N ASN A 152 -10.17 -25.19 15.18
CA ASN A 152 -10.54 -24.65 16.50
C ASN A 152 -10.32 -23.11 16.58
N PRO A 153 -11.04 -22.34 15.73
CA PRO A 153 -10.90 -20.89 15.60
C PRO A 153 -11.38 -20.15 16.85
N LEU A 154 -11.27 -18.81 16.86
CA LEU A 154 -11.77 -17.98 17.95
C LEU A 154 -13.31 -18.00 18.01
N ASN A 155 -13.96 -17.85 16.85
CA ASN A 155 -15.41 -17.93 16.64
C ASN A 155 -15.71 -18.08 15.14
N ASP A 156 -16.99 -18.27 14.76
CA ASP A 156 -17.38 -18.50 13.37
C ASP A 156 -17.13 -17.31 12.41
N ASN A 157 -16.98 -16.09 12.94
CA ASN A 157 -16.68 -14.87 12.17
C ASN A 157 -15.17 -14.57 12.08
N ASN A 158 -14.36 -15.10 13.01
CA ASN A 158 -12.89 -14.97 13.00
C ASN A 158 -12.28 -16.36 12.94
N ARG A 159 -12.21 -16.88 11.72
CA ARG A 159 -11.84 -18.28 11.45
C ARG A 159 -10.33 -18.43 11.26
N HIS A 160 -9.66 -17.40 10.77
CA HIS A 160 -8.21 -17.39 10.63
C HIS A 160 -7.54 -16.90 11.92
N TYR A 161 -6.46 -17.57 12.33
CA TYR A 161 -5.58 -17.08 13.38
C TYR A 161 -4.12 -17.45 13.11
N LEU A 162 -3.20 -16.58 13.55
CA LEU A 162 -1.78 -16.84 13.50
C LEU A 162 -1.36 -17.81 14.61
N GLN A 163 -0.73 -18.92 14.23
CA GLN A 163 0.00 -19.80 15.12
C GLN A 163 1.50 -19.51 15.02
N LEU A 164 2.13 -19.35 16.19
CA LEU A 164 3.58 -19.28 16.34
C LEU A 164 4.07 -20.57 17.01
N HIS A 165 4.75 -21.43 16.26
CA HIS A 165 5.37 -22.64 16.80
C HIS A 165 6.84 -22.37 17.12
N ILE A 166 7.21 -22.43 18.41
CA ILE A 166 8.56 -22.11 18.88
C ILE A 166 9.44 -23.37 18.80
N ASP A 167 10.30 -23.44 17.78
CA ASP A 167 11.28 -24.52 17.59
C ASP A 167 12.45 -24.40 18.58
N GLN A 168 12.85 -23.16 18.87
CA GLN A 168 13.84 -22.83 19.88
C GLN A 168 13.46 -21.48 20.49
N SER A 169 13.45 -21.44 21.82
CA SER A 169 13.40 -20.19 22.58
C SER A 169 14.60 -19.28 22.25
N ASP A 170 14.61 -18.10 22.84
CA ASP A 170 15.25 -16.85 22.40
C ASP A 170 14.43 -16.00 21.47
N ILE A 171 14.64 -14.67 21.51
CA ILE A 171 13.68 -13.58 21.16
C ILE A 171 12.81 -13.89 19.93
N VAL A 172 11.70 -14.61 20.13
CA VAL A 172 10.77 -15.07 19.08
C VAL A 172 9.39 -14.46 19.21
N GLY A 173 8.83 -14.04 18.08
CA GLY A 173 7.48 -13.51 18.00
C GLY A 173 7.12 -13.13 16.57
N VAL A 174 6.24 -12.13 16.44
CA VAL A 174 5.80 -11.59 15.15
C VAL A 174 5.74 -10.07 15.22
N ARG A 175 5.99 -9.41 14.08
CA ARG A 175 5.92 -7.97 13.89
C ARG A 175 4.86 -7.62 12.84
N ASN A 176 3.92 -6.75 13.20
CA ASN A 176 3.06 -6.08 12.22
C ASN A 176 3.67 -4.72 11.81
N SER A 177 3.61 -4.40 10.52
CA SER A 177 4.11 -3.15 9.92
C SER A 177 3.21 -1.94 10.13
N GLY A 178 1.91 -2.17 10.37
CA GLY A 178 0.87 -1.17 10.12
C GLY A 178 0.70 -0.88 8.63
N PHE A 179 -0.08 0.16 8.33
CA PHE A 179 -0.39 0.63 6.98
C PHE A 179 0.75 1.53 6.48
N ASP A 180 1.74 0.92 5.82
CA ASP A 180 3.04 1.52 5.46
C ASP A 180 3.84 2.13 6.64
N GLY A 181 3.38 1.91 7.87
CA GLY A 181 4.00 2.32 9.12
C GLY A 181 3.00 2.33 10.28
N ILE A 182 3.45 2.74 11.46
CA ILE A 182 2.62 3.08 12.61
C ILE A 182 3.08 4.45 13.12
N HIS A 183 2.20 5.45 13.06
CA HIS A 183 2.45 6.74 13.69
C HIS A 183 2.15 6.67 15.19
N LEU A 184 2.95 7.36 16.00
CA LEU A 184 2.81 7.45 17.45
C LEU A 184 3.04 8.90 17.89
N ASP A 185 2.08 9.44 18.63
CA ASP A 185 2.05 10.78 19.18
C ASP A 185 2.55 10.77 20.63
N GLU A 186 3.42 11.71 21.00
CA GLU A 186 3.99 11.79 22.35
C GLU A 186 2.89 12.08 23.40
N GLY A 187 2.79 11.21 24.42
CA GLY A 187 1.79 11.33 25.49
C GLY A 187 0.36 10.95 25.09
N ALA A 188 0.14 10.42 23.88
CA ALA A 188 -1.14 9.82 23.51
C ALA A 188 -1.29 8.42 24.13
N ARG A 189 -2.52 8.10 24.59
CA ARG A 189 -2.81 6.78 25.16
C ARG A 189 -3.20 5.79 24.08
N TYR A 190 -2.46 4.70 23.98
CA TYR A 190 -2.74 3.59 23.08
C TYR A 190 -3.30 2.39 23.85
N ASN A 191 -4.46 1.89 23.41
CA ASN A 191 -5.05 0.67 23.95
C ASN A 191 -4.70 -0.51 23.04
N VAL A 192 -4.28 -1.62 23.63
CA VAL A 192 -3.75 -2.80 22.93
C VAL A 192 -4.54 -4.02 23.39
N SER A 193 -5.02 -4.85 22.45
CA SER A 193 -5.62 -6.14 22.80
C SER A 193 -5.38 -7.21 21.75
N VAL A 194 -5.39 -8.47 22.18
CA VAL A 194 -5.21 -9.66 21.35
C VAL A 194 -6.00 -10.81 21.94
N TYR A 195 -6.62 -11.64 21.09
CA TYR A 195 -7.13 -12.94 21.53
C TYR A 195 -6.03 -13.98 21.37
N ALA A 196 -5.72 -14.70 22.45
CA ALA A 196 -4.65 -15.67 22.48
C ALA A 196 -5.07 -16.95 23.22
N ARG A 197 -4.46 -18.06 22.83
CA ARG A 197 -4.44 -19.34 23.54
C ARG A 197 -3.09 -20.01 23.33
N LEU A 198 -2.74 -20.94 24.22
CA LEU A 198 -1.53 -21.74 24.17
C LEU A 198 -1.89 -23.21 23.89
N ASN A 199 -1.05 -23.89 23.12
CA ASN A 199 -1.02 -25.35 23.06
C ASN A 199 0.33 -25.79 23.60
N ASP A 200 0.34 -26.85 24.42
CA ASP A 200 1.56 -27.59 24.81
C ASP A 200 2.70 -26.75 25.41
N TRP A 201 2.37 -25.60 26.04
CA TRP A 201 3.33 -24.66 26.62
C TRP A 201 3.24 -24.63 28.15
N THR A 202 4.39 -24.73 28.82
CA THR A 202 4.51 -24.79 30.30
C THR A 202 5.41 -23.70 30.90
N GLY A 203 6.02 -22.84 30.08
CA GLY A 203 6.81 -21.69 30.53
C GLY A 203 5.95 -20.45 30.82
N ASP A 204 6.58 -19.30 31.08
CA ASP A 204 5.87 -18.02 31.24
C ASP A 204 4.96 -17.75 30.02
N SER A 205 3.68 -17.48 30.30
CA SER A 205 2.64 -17.27 29.31
C SER A 205 2.49 -15.80 28.89
N LYS A 206 3.02 -14.82 29.64
CA LYS A 206 2.89 -13.37 29.37
C LYS A 206 3.31 -12.97 27.97
N LEU A 207 2.68 -11.92 27.43
CA LEU A 207 2.99 -11.36 26.12
C LEU A 207 3.55 -9.93 26.27
N THR A 208 4.81 -9.73 25.92
CA THR A 208 5.37 -8.38 25.71
C THR A 208 4.99 -7.91 24.31
N ILE A 209 4.38 -6.73 24.22
CA ILE A 209 4.12 -6.00 22.97
C ILE A 209 4.96 -4.72 22.99
N GLN A 210 5.74 -4.51 21.94
CA GLN A 210 6.75 -3.45 21.85
C GLN A 210 6.62 -2.67 20.53
N PHE A 211 6.91 -1.37 20.58
CA PHE A 211 6.97 -0.48 19.43
C PHE A 211 8.44 -0.14 19.15
N GLU A 212 8.81 -0.15 17.87
CA GLU A 212 10.20 -0.26 17.43
C GLU A 212 10.41 0.66 16.22
N THR A 213 11.45 1.49 16.21
CA THR A 213 11.79 2.39 15.10
C THR A 213 13.21 2.13 14.61
N GLY A 214 13.35 1.59 13.40
CA GLY A 214 14.63 1.11 12.87
C GLY A 214 15.26 0.03 13.76
N ASN A 215 16.31 0.43 14.50
CA ASN A 215 17.03 -0.42 15.46
C ASN A 215 16.73 -0.06 16.94
N ASP A 216 15.93 0.98 17.19
CA ASP A 216 15.49 1.36 18.53
C ASP A 216 14.20 0.61 18.89
N PHE A 217 14.06 0.29 20.17
CA PHE A 217 13.03 -0.57 20.75
C PHE A 217 12.21 0.13 21.84
N ASP A 218 12.45 1.41 22.13
CA ASP A 218 11.85 2.11 23.28
C ASP A 218 10.69 3.06 22.92
N CYS A 219 10.03 2.88 21.78
CA CYS A 219 8.89 3.70 21.35
C CYS A 219 7.56 3.39 22.08
N GLY A 220 7.62 2.63 23.17
CA GLY A 220 6.45 2.15 23.91
C GLY A 220 6.45 0.63 24.12
N ARG A 221 6.00 0.21 25.29
CA ARG A 221 5.92 -1.20 25.68
C ARG A 221 4.72 -1.44 26.60
N VAL A 222 3.97 -2.51 26.33
CA VAL A 222 2.98 -3.06 27.25
C VAL A 222 3.27 -4.55 27.47
N VAL A 223 3.09 -5.02 28.71
CA VAL A 223 3.16 -6.45 29.04
C VAL A 223 1.76 -6.89 29.43
N LEU A 224 1.16 -7.74 28.60
CA LEU A 224 -0.13 -8.34 28.86
C LEU A 224 0.03 -9.57 29.76
N ASP A 225 -1.02 -9.86 30.52
CA ASP A 225 -1.18 -11.14 31.20
C ASP A 225 -1.09 -12.32 30.21
N GLY A 226 -0.76 -13.48 30.73
CA GLY A 226 -0.69 -14.70 29.93
C GLY A 226 -2.06 -15.25 29.52
N ALA A 227 -2.05 -15.98 28.40
CA ALA A 227 -3.10 -16.90 28.01
C ALA A 227 -2.88 -18.30 28.62
N ASP A 228 -3.90 -19.15 28.50
CA ASP A 228 -3.90 -20.56 28.87
C ASP A 228 -4.38 -21.42 27.68
N GLY A 229 -4.86 -22.65 27.90
CA GLY A 229 -5.35 -23.53 26.83
C GLY A 229 -6.60 -23.02 26.08
N THR A 230 -7.29 -22.02 26.61
CA THR A 230 -8.53 -21.45 26.08
C THR A 230 -8.32 -20.10 25.40
N TRP A 231 -9.20 -19.75 24.47
CA TRP A 231 -9.20 -18.43 23.82
C TRP A 231 -9.59 -17.33 24.83
N LYS A 232 -8.61 -16.52 25.22
CA LYS A 232 -8.79 -15.41 26.17
C LYS A 232 -8.46 -14.08 25.49
N LYS A 233 -9.29 -13.05 25.72
CA LYS A 233 -8.91 -11.67 25.39
C LYS A 233 -7.86 -11.20 26.40
N LEU A 234 -6.71 -10.79 25.90
CA LEU A 234 -5.66 -10.12 26.66
C LEU A 234 -5.66 -8.65 26.24
N GLU A 235 -5.65 -7.74 27.20
CA GLU A 235 -5.74 -6.30 26.92
C GLU A 235 -4.98 -5.45 27.94
N GLY A 236 -4.63 -4.24 27.51
CA GLY A 236 -3.88 -3.25 28.29
C GLY A 236 -3.70 -1.97 27.49
N GLY A 237 -2.73 -1.15 27.89
CA GLY A 237 -2.34 0.03 27.13
C GLY A 237 -1.07 0.66 27.70
N TRP A 238 -0.52 1.63 26.97
CA TRP A 238 0.55 2.50 27.44
C TRP A 238 0.25 3.96 27.08
N THR A 239 1.10 4.87 27.55
CA THR A 239 1.13 6.31 27.27
C THR A 239 2.59 6.75 27.34
#